data_AF-A0A815IVG2-F1
#
_entry.id   AF-A0A815IVG2-F1
#
_cell.length_a   1.000
_cell.length_b   1.000
_cell.length_c   1.000
_cell.angle_alpha   90.00
_cell.angle_beta   90.00
_cell.angle_gamma   90.00
#
_symmetry.space_group_name_H-M   'P 1'
#
loop_
_entity.id
_entity.type
_entity.pdbx_description
1 polymer ?
#
loop_
_entity_poly.entity_id
_entity_poly.type
_entity_poly.pdbx_seq_one_letter_code
_entity_poly.pdbx_strand_id
1 'polypeptide(L)'
;MSQKHLQTVWTGTQIKLSRLVTSEISASKGFDSKRQANNYVRELFIQYNDIMRKLDEIYETLIHPQKRLIIRILLDGIVGRLVELKREMIKFDNCEYTYFEDLALDHNKTLDDLCIKIPRYFSQDRFKAVEQRNHTIEMILNRLDHSKTNLSIRTSSKSLLITKTNQTNVITLAHAVRILQAYERARQGRVHAYFMHRMKNEVKITETKLINDNHLNDSCLIIQTIWRQKYSEKLFYEKKIEQQKLLGM
;
A
#
# COMPACT_ATOMS: atom_id res chain seq x y z
N MET A 1 32.16 13.98 3.44
CA MET A 1 31.22 15.12 3.40
C MET A 1 31.40 15.96 4.65
N SER A 2 31.71 17.26 4.54
CA SER A 2 31.82 18.16 5.70
C SER A 2 30.44 18.47 6.29
N GLN A 3 30.29 18.54 7.61
CA GLN A 3 29.01 18.90 8.26
C GLN A 3 28.41 20.21 7.73
N LYS A 4 29.25 21.15 7.30
CA LYS A 4 28.82 22.41 6.68
C LYS A 4 28.04 22.17 5.39
N HIS A 5 28.51 21.25 4.54
CA HIS A 5 27.83 20.92 3.28
C HIS A 5 26.44 20.34 3.55
N LEU A 6 26.33 19.41 4.50
CA LEU A 6 25.05 18.80 4.88
C LEU A 6 24.05 19.86 5.39
N GLN A 7 24.54 20.81 6.20
CA GLN A 7 23.71 21.90 6.69
C GLN A 7 23.22 22.80 5.55
N THR A 8 24.08 23.14 4.58
CA THR A 8 23.69 23.93 3.40
C THR A 8 22.67 23.21 2.54
N VAL A 9 22.85 21.91 2.29
CA VAL A 9 21.90 21.10 1.51
C VAL A 9 20.56 21.00 2.25
N TRP A 10 20.59 20.78 3.56
CA TRP A 10 19.39 20.75 4.40
C TRP A 10 18.64 22.08 4.39
N THR A 11 19.29 23.21 4.68
CA THR A 11 18.62 24.51 4.73
C THR A 11 18.03 24.88 3.37
N GLY A 12 18.77 24.66 2.28
CA GLY A 12 18.27 24.88 0.93
C GLY A 12 17.06 24.00 0.60
N THR A 13 17.08 22.73 1.01
CA THR A 13 15.97 21.79 0.79
C THR A 13 14.74 22.17 1.61
N GLN A 14 14.92 22.58 2.87
CA GLN A 14 13.82 23.00 3.74
C GLN A 14 13.17 24.30 3.27
N ILE A 15 13.95 25.27 2.80
CA ILE A 15 13.42 26.52 2.20
C ILE A 15 12.64 26.19 0.92
N LYS A 16 13.17 25.30 0.07
CA LYS A 16 12.47 24.88 -1.15
C LYS A 16 11.13 24.22 -0.80
N LEU A 17 11.12 23.32 0.17
CA LEU A 17 9.92 22.63 0.63
C LEU A 17 8.89 23.59 1.24
N SER A 18 9.31 24.50 2.14
CA SER A 18 8.38 25.45 2.77
C SER A 18 7.77 26.39 1.74
N ARG A 19 8.56 26.89 0.78
CA ARG A 19 8.06 27.72 -0.32
C ARG A 19 7.03 26.97 -1.17
N LEU A 20 7.31 25.70 -1.46
CA LEU A 20 6.43 24.87 -2.28
C LEU A 20 5.09 24.61 -1.57
N VAL A 21 5.11 24.25 -0.28
CA VAL A 21 3.89 24.06 0.52
C VAL A 21 3.04 25.35 0.57
N THR A 22 3.68 26.51 0.78
CA THR A 22 2.96 27.80 0.75
C THR A 22 2.33 28.08 -0.62
N SER A 23 3.02 27.69 -1.70
CA SER A 23 2.50 27.85 -3.06
C SER A 23 1.30 26.94 -3.33
N GLU A 24 1.31 25.69 -2.84
CA GLU A 24 0.16 24.77 -2.95
C GLU A 24 -1.07 25.31 -2.22
N ILE A 25 -0.88 25.78 -0.98
CA ILE A 25 -1.98 26.35 -0.18
C ILE A 25 -2.60 27.55 -0.91
N SER A 26 -1.77 28.37 -1.55
CA SER A 26 -2.24 29.53 -2.31
C SER A 26 -2.96 29.14 -3.60
N ALA A 27 -2.50 28.09 -4.27
CA ALA A 27 -3.08 27.54 -5.51
C ALA A 27 -4.42 26.80 -5.27
N SER A 28 -4.76 26.47 -4.03
CA SER A 28 -6.07 25.90 -3.65
C SER A 28 -7.26 26.81 -4.01
N LYS A 29 -7.03 28.06 -4.41
CA LYS A 29 -8.05 29.02 -4.85
C LYS A 29 -8.69 28.67 -6.21
N GLY A 30 -8.16 27.65 -6.91
CA GLY A 30 -8.74 27.10 -8.13
C GLY A 30 -7.96 27.52 -9.39
N PHE A 31 -8.15 26.75 -10.46
CA PHE A 31 -7.55 26.98 -11.78
C PHE A 31 -8.64 27.23 -12.82
N ASP A 32 -8.39 28.14 -13.76
CA ASP A 32 -9.36 28.49 -14.81
C ASP A 32 -9.55 27.37 -15.84
N SER A 33 -8.53 26.53 -16.04
CA SER A 33 -8.56 25.43 -17.01
C SER A 33 -8.01 24.13 -16.45
N LYS A 34 -8.63 23.01 -16.87
CA LYS A 34 -8.16 21.65 -16.58
C LYS A 34 -6.70 21.45 -17.03
N ARG A 35 -6.30 22.04 -18.16
CA ARG A 35 -4.92 21.91 -18.69
C ARG A 35 -3.90 22.59 -17.77
N GLN A 36 -4.22 23.78 -17.28
CA GLN A 36 -3.36 24.52 -16.35
C GLN A 36 -3.24 23.77 -15.02
N ALA A 37 -4.34 23.25 -14.48
CA ALA A 37 -4.33 22.42 -13.28
C ALA A 37 -3.44 21.18 -13.45
N ASN A 38 -3.55 20.48 -14.59
CA ASN A 38 -2.72 19.31 -14.86
C ASN A 38 -1.23 19.67 -14.94
N ASN A 39 -0.87 20.71 -15.70
CA ASN A 39 0.53 21.17 -15.80
C ASN A 39 1.10 21.55 -14.43
N TYR A 40 0.32 22.26 -13.62
CA TYR A 40 0.72 22.62 -12.26
C TYR A 40 0.98 21.39 -11.38
N VAL A 41 0.10 20.38 -11.40
CA VAL A 41 0.30 19.12 -10.66
C VAL A 41 1.57 18.39 -11.14
N ARG A 42 1.83 18.40 -12.45
CA ARG A 42 3.04 17.80 -13.02
C ARG A 42 4.31 18.54 -12.57
N GLU A 43 4.30 19.87 -12.55
CA GLU A 43 5.41 20.68 -12.03
C GLU A 43 5.66 20.40 -10.55
N LEU A 44 4.60 20.33 -9.73
CA LEU A 44 4.70 19.97 -8.32
C LEU A 44 5.35 18.61 -8.14
N PHE A 45 4.92 17.60 -8.92
CA PHE A 45 5.48 16.26 -8.87
C PHE A 45 6.99 16.28 -9.10
N ILE A 46 7.47 17.00 -10.12
CA ILE A 46 8.90 17.12 -10.43
C ILE A 46 9.65 17.79 -9.27
N GLN A 47 9.09 18.85 -8.70
CA GLN A 47 9.73 19.58 -7.61
C GLN A 47 9.79 18.75 -6.32
N TYR A 48 8.74 18.02 -5.96
CA TYR A 48 8.75 17.10 -4.82
C TYR A 48 9.71 15.94 -5.03
N ASN A 49 9.83 15.40 -6.25
CA ASN A 49 10.76 14.32 -6.56
C ASN A 49 12.23 14.77 -6.33
N ASP A 50 12.56 16.02 -6.67
CA ASP A 50 13.88 16.58 -6.36
C ASP A 50 14.13 16.70 -4.86
N ILE A 51 13.12 17.15 -4.11
CA ILE A 51 13.23 17.31 -2.65
C ILE A 51 13.42 15.94 -2.01
N MET A 52 12.66 14.93 -2.45
CA MET A 52 12.79 13.56 -1.99
C MET A 52 14.22 13.04 -2.18
N ARG A 53 14.82 13.22 -3.37
CA ARG A 53 16.20 12.81 -3.64
C ARG A 53 17.21 13.50 -2.73
N LYS A 54 17.08 14.81 -2.53
CA LYS A 54 17.98 15.56 -1.63
C LYS A 54 17.83 15.11 -0.18
N LEU A 55 16.61 14.85 0.27
CA LEU A 55 16.38 14.35 1.62
C LEU A 55 16.90 12.92 1.82
N ASP A 56 16.82 12.06 0.81
CA ASP A 56 17.39 10.71 0.86
C ASP A 56 18.93 10.78 0.96
N GLU A 57 19.57 11.67 0.21
CA GLU A 57 21.01 11.93 0.33
C GLU A 57 21.39 12.44 1.73
N ILE A 58 20.60 13.37 2.29
CA ILE A 58 20.80 13.86 3.67
C ILE A 58 20.62 12.72 4.67
N TYR A 59 19.58 11.89 4.50
CA TYR A 59 19.28 10.78 5.40
C TYR A 59 20.46 9.80 5.49
N GLU A 60 21.03 9.44 4.33
CA GLU A 60 22.16 8.50 4.23
C GLU A 60 23.44 9.07 4.85
N THR A 61 23.74 10.34 4.54
CA THR A 61 24.97 11.00 5.00
C THR A 61 24.93 11.42 6.48
N LEU A 62 23.74 11.54 7.07
CA LEU A 62 23.57 12.03 8.43
C LEU A 62 23.77 10.93 9.47
N ILE A 63 24.76 11.10 10.34
CA ILE A 63 25.16 10.09 11.35
C ILE A 63 24.27 10.16 12.61
N HIS A 64 23.70 11.33 12.92
CA HIS A 64 23.00 11.55 14.19
C HIS A 64 21.59 10.91 14.21
N PRO A 65 21.31 9.92 15.06
CA PRO A 65 20.10 9.10 14.97
C PRO A 65 18.80 9.89 15.20
N GLN A 66 18.78 10.86 16.13
CA GLN A 66 17.58 11.64 16.42
C GLN A 66 17.17 12.52 15.23
N LYS A 67 18.16 13.13 14.56
CA LYS A 67 17.89 13.98 13.38
C LYS A 67 17.48 13.13 12.18
N ARG A 68 18.07 11.95 12.05
CA ARG A 68 17.71 10.96 11.02
C ARG A 68 16.25 10.52 11.13
N LEU A 69 15.72 10.37 12.34
CA LEU A 69 14.30 10.04 12.57
C LEU A 69 13.34 11.15 12.09
N ILE A 70 13.71 12.42 12.30
CA ILE A 70 12.91 13.55 11.80
C ILE A 70 12.91 13.59 10.27
N ILE A 71 14.09 13.43 9.65
CA ILE A 71 14.21 13.40 8.18
C ILE A 71 13.42 12.23 7.59
N ARG A 72 13.39 11.08 8.26
CA ARG A 72 12.56 9.94 7.84
C ARG A 72 11.07 10.30 7.77
N ILE A 73 10.53 10.94 8.80
CA ILE A 73 9.12 11.34 8.82
C ILE A 73 8.82 12.29 7.66
N LEU A 74 9.73 13.22 7.37
CA LEU A 74 9.61 14.11 6.23
C LEU A 74 9.66 13.38 4.89
N LEU A 75 10.58 12.41 4.74
CA LEU A 75 10.67 11.55 3.56
C LEU A 75 9.39 10.76 3.34
N ASP A 76 8.86 10.12 4.38
CA ASP A 76 7.60 9.36 4.32
C ASP A 76 6.44 10.28 3.89
N GLY A 77 6.38 11.50 4.42
CA GLY A 77 5.38 12.51 4.03
C GLY A 77 5.48 12.94 2.56
N ILE A 78 6.70 13.17 2.07
CA ILE A 78 6.94 13.56 0.66
C ILE A 78 6.65 12.41 -0.29
N VAL A 79 7.02 11.18 0.07
CA VAL A 79 6.68 9.97 -0.70
C VAL A 79 5.16 9.82 -0.78
N GLY A 80 4.45 10.01 0.33
CA GLY A 80 2.99 10.04 0.35
C GLY A 80 2.42 11.07 -0.61
N ARG A 81 2.90 12.32 -0.53
CA ARG A 81 2.48 13.41 -1.42
C ARG A 81 2.77 13.13 -2.90
N LEU A 82 3.91 12.53 -3.23
CA LEU A 82 4.25 12.12 -4.60
C LEU A 82 3.26 11.09 -5.16
N VAL A 83 2.82 10.13 -4.34
CA VAL A 83 1.82 9.14 -4.74
C VAL A 83 0.46 9.80 -4.96
N GLU A 84 0.08 10.76 -4.13
CA GLU A 84 -1.15 11.55 -4.32
C GLU A 84 -1.11 12.34 -5.63
N LEU A 85 -0.05 13.10 -5.87
CA LEU A 85 0.14 13.87 -7.10
C LEU A 85 0.11 12.96 -8.34
N LYS A 86 0.77 11.80 -8.29
CA LYS A 86 0.73 10.84 -9.39
C LYS A 86 -0.68 10.33 -9.65
N ARG A 87 -1.48 10.07 -8.60
CA ARG A 87 -2.89 9.69 -8.75
C ARG A 87 -3.73 10.83 -9.34
N GLU A 88 -3.47 12.07 -8.95
CA GLU A 88 -4.15 13.24 -9.52
C GLU A 88 -3.83 13.39 -11.02
N MET A 89 -2.58 13.25 -11.42
CA MET A 89 -2.17 13.26 -12.84
C MET A 89 -2.91 12.21 -13.66
N ILE A 90 -3.00 10.97 -13.15
CA ILE A 90 -3.72 9.88 -13.80
C ILE A 90 -5.21 10.23 -13.96
N LYS A 91 -5.82 10.89 -12.98
CA LYS A 91 -7.23 11.36 -13.09
C LYS A 91 -7.39 12.48 -14.11
N PHE A 92 -6.42 13.36 -14.28
CA PHE A 92 -6.49 14.40 -15.30
C PHE A 92 -6.40 13.81 -16.71
N ASP A 93 -5.47 12.88 -16.92
CA ASP A 93 -5.18 12.27 -18.23
C ASP A 93 -6.08 11.07 -18.57
N ASN A 94 -6.76 10.48 -17.59
CA ASN A 94 -7.48 9.20 -17.68
C ASN A 94 -6.59 8.03 -18.18
N CYS A 95 -5.29 8.13 -17.95
CA CYS A 95 -4.28 7.17 -18.41
C CYS A 95 -3.28 6.92 -17.29
N GLU A 96 -2.87 5.66 -17.11
CA GLU A 96 -1.82 5.30 -16.13
C GLU A 96 -0.44 5.83 -16.56
N TYR A 97 -0.23 5.92 -17.88
CA TYR A 97 0.98 6.48 -18.46
C TYR A 97 0.87 8.01 -18.57
N THR A 98 1.91 8.71 -18.10
CA THR A 98 1.99 10.17 -18.20
C THR A 98 3.25 10.54 -18.97
N TYR A 99 3.09 11.34 -20.01
CA TYR A 99 4.21 11.86 -20.80
C TYR A 99 4.90 13.01 -20.06
N PHE A 100 6.21 12.88 -19.88
CA PHE A 100 7.04 13.85 -19.17
C PHE A 100 8.08 14.53 -20.07
N GLU A 101 8.14 14.22 -21.37
CA GLU A 101 9.20 14.69 -22.27
C GLU A 101 9.29 16.22 -22.32
N ASP A 102 8.17 16.90 -22.57
CA ASP A 102 8.13 18.37 -22.62
C ASP A 102 8.58 19.01 -21.29
N LEU A 103 8.09 18.46 -20.17
CA LEU A 103 8.43 18.96 -18.83
C LEU A 103 9.87 18.63 -18.43
N ALA A 104 10.42 17.52 -18.93
CA ALA A 104 11.82 17.15 -18.72
C ALA A 104 12.73 18.16 -19.42
N LEU A 105 12.39 18.56 -20.64
CA LEU A 105 13.08 19.61 -21.39
C LEU A 105 13.00 20.95 -20.64
N ASP A 106 11.81 21.37 -20.21
CA ASP A 106 11.61 22.62 -19.47
C ASP A 106 12.45 22.71 -18.18
N HIS A 107 12.64 21.57 -17.51
CA HIS A 107 13.43 21.47 -16.29
C HIS A 107 14.91 21.13 -16.52
N ASN A 108 15.38 21.03 -17.77
CA ASN A 108 16.72 20.57 -18.13
C ASN A 108 17.10 19.24 -17.44
N LYS A 109 16.17 18.28 -17.43
CA LYS A 109 16.32 16.97 -16.80
C LYS A 109 16.23 15.85 -17.80
N THR A 110 16.91 14.75 -17.50
CA THR A 110 16.68 13.50 -18.22
C THR A 110 15.44 12.78 -17.69
N LEU A 111 14.88 11.88 -18.50
CA LEU A 111 13.74 11.05 -18.06
C LEU A 111 14.11 10.19 -16.83
N ASP A 112 15.37 9.75 -16.71
CA ASP A 112 15.86 9.01 -15.54
C ASP A 112 15.85 9.89 -14.27
N ASP A 113 16.11 11.19 -14.43
CA ASP A 113 15.96 12.15 -13.34
C ASP A 113 14.50 12.41 -12.97
N LEU A 114 13.52 12.00 -13.76
CA LEU A 114 12.10 12.10 -13.39
C LEU A 114 11.56 10.81 -12.78
N CYS A 115 12.29 9.70 -12.91
CA CYS A 115 11.95 8.46 -12.22
C CYS A 115 12.00 8.65 -10.70
N ILE A 116 11.00 8.09 -10.00
CA ILE A 116 10.95 8.08 -8.54
C ILE A 116 11.99 7.07 -8.06
N LYS A 117 13.03 7.54 -7.38
CA LYS A 117 14.05 6.68 -6.76
C LYS A 117 13.55 6.28 -5.37
N ILE A 118 13.46 4.98 -5.09
CA ILE A 118 13.00 4.47 -3.80
C ILE A 118 14.05 4.81 -2.73
N PRO A 119 13.70 5.54 -1.66
CA PRO A 119 14.65 5.88 -0.60
C PRO A 119 15.28 4.63 0.02
N ARG A 120 16.59 4.67 0.30
CA ARG A 120 17.36 3.46 0.65
C ARG A 120 16.96 2.83 1.99
N TYR A 121 16.46 3.63 2.92
CA TYR A 121 16.02 3.14 4.23
C TYR A 121 14.87 2.13 4.14
N PHE A 122 14.02 2.20 3.10
CA PHE A 122 12.97 1.21 2.88
C PHE A 122 13.55 -0.19 2.68
N SER A 123 14.63 -0.29 1.91
CA SER A 123 15.31 -1.57 1.65
C SER A 123 15.99 -2.10 2.90
N GLN A 124 16.66 -1.23 3.66
CA GLN A 124 17.36 -1.60 4.90
C GLN A 124 16.38 -2.06 6.00
N ASP A 125 15.29 -1.34 6.19
CA ASP A 125 14.27 -1.68 7.18
C ASP A 125 13.52 -2.96 6.80
N ARG A 126 13.20 -3.12 5.52
CA ARG A 126 12.57 -4.35 5.02
C ARG A 126 13.48 -5.55 5.23
N PHE A 127 14.79 -5.41 5.02
CA PHE A 127 15.75 -6.48 5.29
C PHE A 127 15.70 -6.91 6.76
N LYS A 128 15.79 -5.96 7.70
CA LYS A 128 15.71 -6.24 9.14
C LYS A 128 14.39 -6.89 9.54
N ALA A 129 13.27 -6.39 9.02
CA ALA A 129 11.95 -6.96 9.29
C ALA A 129 11.81 -8.39 8.76
N VAL A 130 12.36 -8.67 7.56
CA VAL A 130 12.39 -10.01 6.97
C VAL A 130 13.28 -10.93 7.78
N GLU A 131 14.44 -10.46 8.23
CA GLU A 131 15.37 -11.24 9.06
C GLU A 131 14.73 -11.61 10.41
N GLN A 132 14.11 -10.65 11.10
CA GLN A 132 13.34 -10.92 12.33
C GLN A 132 12.22 -11.93 12.10
N ARG A 133 11.49 -11.80 10.99
CA ARG A 133 10.46 -12.76 10.60
C ARG A 133 11.03 -14.14 10.33
N ASN A 134 12.16 -14.25 9.62
CA ASN A 134 12.81 -15.53 9.36
C ASN A 134 13.29 -16.18 10.65
N HIS A 135 13.87 -15.40 11.56
CA HIS A 135 14.30 -15.87 12.87
C HIS A 135 13.14 -16.39 13.72
N THR A 136 12.01 -15.67 13.75
CA THR A 136 10.80 -16.16 14.44
C THR A 136 10.24 -17.44 13.82
N ILE A 137 10.24 -17.56 12.49
CA ILE A 137 9.84 -18.79 11.80
C ILE A 137 10.78 -19.94 12.20
N GLU A 138 12.09 -19.72 12.19
CA GLU A 138 13.09 -20.72 12.59
C GLU A 138 12.89 -21.16 14.04
N MET A 139 12.67 -20.23 14.97
CA MET A 139 12.38 -20.53 16.36
C MET A 139 11.09 -21.37 16.51
N ILE A 140 10.04 -21.07 15.74
CA ILE A 140 8.80 -21.84 15.74
C ILE A 140 9.02 -23.24 15.18
N LEU A 141 9.75 -23.38 14.07
CA LEU A 141 10.08 -24.66 13.46
C LEU A 141 10.88 -25.54 14.44
N ASN A 142 11.89 -24.99 15.10
CA ASN A 142 12.67 -25.70 16.11
C ASN A 142 11.80 -26.16 17.29
N ARG A 143 10.90 -25.31 17.80
CA ARG A 143 9.94 -25.71 18.86
C ARG A 143 8.99 -26.83 18.42
N LEU A 144 8.54 -26.81 17.17
CA LEU A 144 7.67 -27.85 16.60
C LEU A 144 8.43 -29.16 16.32
N ASP A 145 9.71 -29.10 15.99
CA ASP A 145 10.53 -30.30 15.80
C ASP A 145 10.92 -30.93 17.16
N HIS A 146 11.16 -30.13 18.20
CA HIS A 146 11.33 -30.62 19.57
C HIS A 146 10.03 -31.17 20.21
N SER A 147 8.85 -30.74 19.77
CA SER A 147 7.58 -31.32 20.20
C SER A 147 7.28 -32.65 19.51
N LYS A 148 7.81 -32.89 18.30
CA LYS A 148 7.75 -34.20 17.62
C LYS A 148 8.69 -35.23 18.27
N THR A 149 9.83 -34.83 18.82
CA THR A 149 10.76 -35.77 19.49
C THR A 149 10.25 -36.24 20.86
N ASN A 150 9.38 -35.48 21.53
CA ASN A 150 8.76 -35.85 22.82
C ASN A 150 7.37 -36.50 22.67
N LEU A 151 6.86 -36.62 21.44
CA LEU A 151 5.57 -37.25 21.16
C LEU A 151 5.77 -38.38 20.17
N SER A 152 6.45 -39.43 20.61
CA SER A 152 6.13 -40.76 20.08
C SER A 152 4.64 -40.98 20.36
N ILE A 153 3.87 -41.18 19.28
CA ILE A 153 2.53 -41.80 19.20
C ILE A 153 1.45 -40.90 18.55
N ARG A 154 1.06 -41.37 17.35
CA ARG A 154 -0.26 -41.26 16.69
C ARG A 154 -0.79 -39.86 16.35
N THR A 155 -0.37 -39.35 15.20
CA THR A 155 -1.36 -38.99 14.17
C THR A 155 -0.74 -39.18 12.79
N SER A 156 -1.54 -39.72 11.90
CA SER A 156 -1.27 -39.96 10.48
C SER A 156 -1.09 -38.65 9.71
N SER A 157 -0.05 -37.91 10.04
CA SER A 157 0.46 -36.82 9.22
C SER A 157 1.84 -37.25 8.80
N LYS A 158 1.93 -37.76 7.56
CA LYS A 158 3.17 -38.07 6.86
C LYS A 158 3.99 -36.77 6.78
N SER A 159 4.71 -36.51 7.87
CA SER A 159 5.65 -35.43 8.03
C SER A 159 6.69 -35.59 6.94
N LEU A 160 6.90 -34.51 6.21
CA LEU A 160 8.08 -34.21 5.41
C LEU A 160 9.32 -34.22 6.32
N LEU A 161 9.67 -35.42 6.77
CA LEU A 161 10.99 -35.76 7.25
C LEU A 161 11.88 -35.70 6.01
N ILE A 162 12.45 -34.53 5.75
CA ILE A 162 13.69 -34.42 4.98
C ILE A 162 14.79 -34.92 5.92
N THR A 163 14.75 -36.22 6.23
CA THR A 163 15.94 -36.95 6.61
C THR A 163 16.73 -37.11 5.32
N LYS A 164 18.04 -36.86 5.42
CA LYS A 164 19.03 -37.11 4.38
C LYS A 164 18.92 -38.55 3.87
N THR A 165 18.03 -38.77 2.92
CA THR A 165 18.00 -39.88 2.00
C THR A 165 17.63 -39.26 0.66
N ASN A 166 18.43 -39.54 -0.36
CA ASN A 166 18.32 -38.98 -1.69
C ASN A 166 17.06 -39.48 -2.41
N GLN A 167 15.89 -39.06 -1.94
CA GLN A 167 14.65 -39.15 -2.69
C GLN A 167 14.14 -37.74 -2.88
N THR A 168 14.51 -37.17 -4.03
CA THR A 168 13.82 -36.04 -4.63
C THR A 168 12.34 -36.39 -4.69
N ASN A 169 11.56 -35.97 -3.69
CA ASN A 169 10.11 -35.93 -3.80
C ASN A 169 9.79 -34.86 -4.84
N VAL A 170 9.92 -35.22 -6.11
CA VAL A 170 9.48 -34.41 -7.24
C VAL A 170 7.99 -34.24 -7.03
N ILE A 171 7.60 -33.05 -6.56
CA ILE A 171 6.20 -32.67 -6.47
C ILE A 171 5.67 -32.76 -7.90
N THR A 172 4.86 -33.78 -8.17
CA THR A 172 4.20 -33.91 -9.46
C THR A 172 3.34 -32.67 -9.69
N LEU A 173 3.28 -32.20 -10.93
CA LEU A 173 2.55 -30.99 -11.30
C LEU A 173 1.09 -31.02 -10.80
N ALA A 174 0.44 -32.17 -10.87
CA ALA A 174 -0.92 -32.37 -10.34
C ALA A 174 -1.01 -32.21 -8.81
N HIS A 175 0.04 -32.52 -8.06
CA HIS A 175 0.09 -32.29 -6.62
C HIS A 175 0.32 -30.81 -6.30
N ALA A 176 1.24 -30.15 -7.02
CA ALA A 176 1.46 -28.70 -6.91
C ALA A 176 0.18 -27.90 -7.21
N VAL A 177 -0.52 -28.24 -8.29
CA VAL A 177 -1.79 -27.59 -8.67
C VAL A 177 -2.84 -27.78 -7.59
N ARG A 178 -2.98 -28.99 -7.02
CA ARG A 178 -3.94 -29.24 -5.93
C ARG A 178 -3.65 -28.41 -4.70
N ILE A 179 -2.37 -28.29 -4.32
CA ILE A 179 -1.94 -27.46 -3.20
C ILE A 179 -2.30 -25.99 -3.48
N LEU A 180 -1.92 -25.47 -4.65
CA LEU A 180 -2.14 -24.07 -5.01
C LEU A 180 -3.64 -23.74 -5.05
N GLN A 181 -4.46 -24.62 -5.64
CA GLN A 181 -5.91 -24.48 -5.65
C GLN A 181 -6.51 -24.53 -4.23
N ALA A 182 -6.02 -25.41 -3.35
CA ALA A 182 -6.50 -25.47 -1.96
C ALA A 182 -6.21 -24.16 -1.21
N TYR A 183 -5.00 -23.61 -1.37
CA TYR A 183 -4.63 -22.32 -0.78
C TYR A 183 -5.44 -21.16 -1.34
N GLU A 184 -5.67 -21.12 -2.65
CA GLU A 184 -6.47 -20.06 -3.26
C GLU A 184 -7.94 -20.15 -2.84
N ARG A 185 -8.53 -21.36 -2.78
CA ARG A 185 -9.88 -21.55 -2.20
C ARG A 185 -9.94 -21.09 -0.74
N ALA A 186 -8.92 -21.39 0.07
CA ALA A 186 -8.86 -20.93 1.45
C ALA A 186 -8.71 -19.39 1.55
N ARG A 187 -7.92 -18.78 0.67
CA ARG A 187 -7.76 -17.32 0.58
C ARG A 187 -9.08 -16.66 0.22
N GLN A 188 -9.76 -17.16 -0.81
CA GLN A 188 -11.08 -16.70 -1.24
C GLN A 188 -12.11 -16.84 -0.12
N GLY A 189 -12.12 -17.96 0.59
CA GLY A 189 -13.01 -18.18 1.76
C GLY A 189 -12.80 -17.13 2.85
N ARG A 190 -11.55 -16.77 3.17
CA ARG A 190 -11.25 -15.71 4.15
C ARG A 190 -11.72 -14.34 3.69
N VAL A 191 -11.46 -13.97 2.44
CA VAL A 191 -11.89 -12.70 1.87
C VAL A 191 -13.42 -12.60 1.87
N HIS A 192 -14.10 -13.68 1.48
CA HIS A 192 -15.56 -13.77 1.50
C HIS A 192 -16.13 -13.65 2.92
N ALA A 193 -15.58 -14.39 3.88
CA ALA A 193 -15.99 -14.32 5.28
C ALA A 193 -15.83 -12.92 5.87
N TYR A 194 -14.70 -12.25 5.59
CA TYR A 194 -14.46 -10.88 6.01
C TYR A 194 -15.48 -9.91 5.40
N PHE A 195 -15.75 -10.04 4.10
CA PHE A 195 -16.74 -9.22 3.40
C PHE A 195 -18.15 -9.43 3.98
N MET A 196 -18.59 -10.68 4.18
CA MET A 196 -19.87 -11.01 4.80
C MET A 196 -19.99 -10.47 6.23
N HIS A 197 -18.91 -10.55 7.01
CA HIS A 197 -18.89 -10.01 8.36
C HIS A 197 -19.04 -8.49 8.38
N ARG A 198 -18.33 -7.78 7.49
CA ARG A 198 -18.46 -6.33 7.32
C ARG A 198 -19.87 -5.93 6.92
N MET A 199 -20.46 -6.62 5.92
CA MET A 199 -21.82 -6.33 5.45
C MET A 199 -22.85 -6.48 6.57
N LYS A 200 -22.76 -7.56 7.38
CA LYS A 200 -23.65 -7.79 8.51
C LYS A 200 -23.56 -6.70 9.58
N ASN A 201 -22.36 -6.16 9.81
CA ASN A 201 -22.16 -5.07 10.77
C ASN A 201 -22.74 -3.75 10.27
N GLU A 202 -22.61 -3.45 8.97
CA GLU A 202 -23.20 -2.23 8.37
C GLU A 202 -24.73 -2.24 8.47
N VAL A 203 -25.38 -3.39 8.22
CA VAL A 203 -26.85 -3.56 8.37
C VAL A 203 -27.28 -3.38 9.83
N LYS A 204 -26.57 -4.01 10.79
CA LYS A 204 -26.88 -3.86 12.22
C LYS A 204 -26.78 -2.42 12.70
N ILE A 205 -25.74 -1.69 12.29
CA ILE A 205 -25.56 -0.29 12.66
C ILE A 205 -26.73 0.56 12.13
N THR A 206 -27.22 0.27 10.92
CA THR A 206 -28.39 0.97 10.37
C THR A 206 -29.68 0.62 11.10
N GLU A 207 -29.90 -0.65 11.47
CA GLU A 207 -31.08 -1.08 12.24
C GLU A 207 -31.11 -0.46 13.64
N THR A 208 -29.97 -0.42 14.35
CA THR A 208 -29.90 0.20 15.69
C THR A 208 -30.16 1.70 15.69
N LYS A 209 -29.87 2.39 14.58
CA LYS A 209 -30.10 3.85 14.44
C LYS A 209 -31.57 4.18 14.17
N LEU A 210 -32.33 3.25 13.57
CA LEU A 210 -33.77 3.41 13.32
C LEU A 210 -34.63 3.29 14.57
N ILE A 211 -34.11 2.67 15.65
CA ILE A 211 -34.88 2.40 16.88
C ILE A 211 -34.85 3.59 17.86
N ASN A 212 -33.94 4.56 17.68
CA ASN A 212 -33.61 5.56 18.71
C ASN A 212 -34.00 7.02 18.42
N ASP A 213 -34.54 7.40 17.25
CA ASP A 213 -34.78 8.81 16.91
C ASP A 213 -36.22 9.11 16.46
N ASN A 214 -36.69 10.33 16.79
CA ASN A 214 -38.07 10.81 16.68
C ASN A 214 -38.63 10.99 15.24
N HIS A 215 -39.95 10.81 15.15
CA HIS A 215 -40.85 10.60 14.00
C HIS A 215 -40.84 11.51 12.74
N LEU A 216 -39.92 12.47 12.57
CA LEU A 216 -39.81 13.24 11.30
C LEU A 216 -38.58 12.86 10.47
N ASN A 217 -37.50 12.43 11.14
CA ASN A 217 -36.26 11.98 10.48
C ASN A 217 -36.39 10.54 9.94
N ASP A 218 -37.41 9.80 10.40
CA ASP A 218 -37.66 8.39 10.07
C ASP A 218 -37.89 8.16 8.59
N SER A 219 -38.67 9.00 7.91
CA SER A 219 -38.96 8.79 6.48
C SER A 219 -37.71 8.91 5.62
N CYS A 220 -36.83 9.87 5.92
CA CYS A 220 -35.56 10.03 5.22
C CYS A 220 -34.61 8.87 5.51
N LEU A 221 -34.52 8.43 6.78
CA LEU A 221 -33.71 7.29 7.17
C LEU A 221 -34.21 5.97 6.55
N ILE A 222 -35.52 5.76 6.47
CA ILE A 222 -36.15 4.60 5.81
C ILE A 222 -35.83 4.59 4.32
N ILE A 223 -35.93 5.73 3.63
CA ILE A 223 -35.56 5.83 2.22
C ILE A 223 -34.06 5.54 2.04
N GLN A 224 -33.20 6.09 2.91
CA GLN A 224 -31.76 5.85 2.85
C GLN A 224 -31.39 4.39 3.15
N THR A 225 -32.07 3.73 4.09
CA THR A 225 -31.79 2.32 4.43
C THR A 225 -32.24 1.39 3.33
N ILE A 226 -33.44 1.58 2.76
CA ILE A 226 -33.92 0.82 1.60
C ILE A 226 -32.97 1.00 0.41
N TRP A 227 -32.52 2.22 0.15
CA TRP A 227 -31.59 2.49 -0.96
C TRP A 227 -30.22 1.83 -0.74
N ARG A 228 -29.65 1.97 0.47
CA ARG A 228 -28.37 1.32 0.83
C ARG A 228 -28.47 -0.20 0.75
N GLN A 229 -29.59 -0.77 1.20
CA GLN A 229 -29.86 -2.20 1.08
C GLN A 229 -29.92 -2.62 -0.38
N LYS A 230 -30.67 -1.92 -1.23
CA LYS A 230 -30.77 -2.23 -2.66
C LYS A 230 -29.44 -2.09 -3.39
N TYR A 231 -28.67 -1.06 -3.06
CA TYR A 231 -27.33 -0.87 -3.59
C TYR A 231 -26.38 -1.99 -3.16
N SER A 232 -26.44 -2.40 -1.89
CA SER A 232 -25.69 -3.53 -1.36
C SER A 232 -26.06 -4.85 -2.04
N GLU A 233 -27.35 -5.11 -2.25
CA GLU A 233 -27.84 -6.30 -2.95
C GLU A 233 -27.26 -6.34 -4.38
N LYS A 234 -27.29 -5.22 -5.10
CA LYS A 234 -26.71 -5.11 -6.44
C LYS A 234 -25.21 -5.44 -6.43
N LEU A 235 -24.44 -4.82 -5.54
CA LEU A 235 -23.00 -5.08 -5.41
C LEU A 235 -22.70 -6.55 -5.06
N PHE A 236 -23.55 -7.18 -4.25
CA PHE A 236 -23.43 -8.61 -3.94
C PHE A 236 -23.63 -9.48 -5.19
N TYR A 237 -24.66 -9.21 -5.99
CA TYR A 237 -24.92 -9.95 -7.23
C TYR A 237 -23.79 -9.77 -8.25
N GLU A 238 -23.27 -8.55 -8.42
CA GLU A 238 -22.13 -8.29 -9.32
C GLU A 238 -20.88 -9.09 -8.90
N LYS A 239 -20.51 -9.04 -7.62
CA LYS A 239 -19.39 -9.82 -7.10
C LYS A 239 -19.62 -11.33 -7.17
N LYS A 240 -20.85 -11.79 -6.97
CA LYS A 240 -21.21 -13.21 -7.12
C LYS A 240 -21.06 -13.67 -8.57
N ILE A 241 -21.49 -12.88 -9.54
CA ILE A 241 -21.34 -13.17 -10.97
C ILE A 241 -19.85 -13.17 -11.37
N GLU A 242 -19.08 -12.19 -10.91
CA GLU A 242 -17.64 -12.13 -11.15
C GLU A 242 -16.92 -13.36 -10.55
N GLN A 243 -17.34 -13.79 -9.36
CA GLN A 243 -16.85 -15.00 -8.73
C GLN A 243 -17.25 -16.27 -9.48
N GLN A 244 -18.48 -16.37 -10.00
CA GLN A 244 -18.94 -17.51 -10.82
C GLN A 244 -18.11 -17.62 -12.11
N LYS A 245 -17.92 -16.51 -12.81
CA LYS A 245 -17.05 -16.43 -14.00
C LYS A 245 -15.60 -16.83 -13.68
N LEU A 246 -15.06 -16.40 -12.54
CA LEU A 246 -13.71 -16.76 -12.10
C LEU A 246 -13.58 -18.26 -11.76
N LEU A 247 -14.63 -18.86 -11.19
CA LEU A 247 -14.70 -20.29 -10.85
C LEU A 247 -15.07 -21.18 -12.04
N GLY A 248 -15.42 -20.59 -13.19
CA GLY A 248 -15.85 -21.32 -14.39
C GLY A 248 -17.22 -22.00 -14.26
N MET A 249 -18.11 -21.46 -13.41
CA MET A 249 -19.53 -21.84 -13.32
C MET A 249 -20.40 -20.86 -14.11
#